data_AF-A0A4Q6APM4-F1
#
_entry.id   AF-A0A4Q6APM4-F1
#
_cell.length_a   1.000
_cell.length_b   1.000
_cell.length_c   1.000
_cell.angle_alpha   90.00
_cell.angle_beta   90.00
_cell.angle_gamma   90.00
#
_symmetry.space_group_name_H-M   'P 1'
#
loop_
_entity.id
_entity.type
_entity.pdbx_description
1 polymer ?
#
loop_
_entity_poly.entity_id
_entity_poly.type
_entity_poly.pdbx_seq_one_letter_code
_entity_poly.pdbx_strand_id
1 'polypeptide(L)'
;MGWGVKSDALKLLPEKTGVFYLYDYSGQVTFLSSAHNLLREVRRLQKLNALPKQLLRSVLSSCDLKFEETPTAFAASLLEAKMLTKHKVRFDPSSWHQRTANFIYLCKDGEEFRLTTGPLVEGVTALLGPIRGGKDVTLLLEHISNAVGRKATKKGLKLTPEE
;
A
#
# COMPACT_ATOMS: atom_id res chain seq x y z
N MET A 1 22.92 -16.54 -10.01
CA MET A 1 21.57 -16.82 -9.48
C MET A 1 20.61 -15.83 -10.10
N GLY A 2 19.62 -16.30 -10.86
CA GLY A 2 18.60 -15.46 -11.49
C GLY A 2 17.32 -15.42 -10.67
N TRP A 3 16.39 -14.54 -11.05
CA TRP A 3 15.06 -14.51 -10.46
C TRP A 3 14.24 -15.73 -10.94
N GLY A 4 13.61 -16.45 -10.00
CA GLY A 4 12.89 -17.70 -10.29
C GLY A 4 11.53 -17.54 -10.96
N VAL A 5 11.03 -16.32 -11.13
CA VAL A 5 9.76 -16.05 -11.82
C VAL A 5 9.92 -16.30 -13.32
N LYS A 6 9.02 -17.13 -13.89
CA LYS A 6 9.05 -17.51 -15.31
C LYS A 6 8.80 -16.29 -16.22
N SER A 7 9.47 -16.27 -17.37
CA SER A 7 9.34 -15.21 -18.38
C SER A 7 7.90 -15.02 -18.86
N ASP A 8 7.10 -16.08 -18.91
CA ASP A 8 5.72 -15.99 -19.41
C ASP A 8 4.80 -15.23 -18.45
N ALA A 9 5.00 -15.39 -17.14
CA ALA A 9 4.28 -14.58 -16.14
C ALA A 9 4.59 -13.08 -16.29
N LEU A 10 5.82 -12.75 -16.70
CA LEU A 10 6.25 -11.36 -16.93
C LEU A 10 5.65 -10.76 -18.21
N LYS A 11 5.29 -11.57 -19.21
CA LYS A 11 4.64 -11.10 -20.45
C LYS A 11 3.18 -10.72 -20.24
N LEU A 12 2.53 -11.28 -19.21
CA LEU A 12 1.12 -11.02 -18.89
C LEU A 12 0.90 -9.72 -18.10
N LEU A 13 1.97 -9.03 -17.70
CA LEU A 13 1.87 -7.81 -16.90
C LEU A 13 1.31 -6.64 -17.73
N PRO A 14 0.24 -5.99 -17.28
CA PRO A 14 -0.35 -4.86 -17.98
C PRO A 14 0.41 -3.55 -17.69
N GLU A 15 0.31 -2.60 -18.60
CA GLU A 15 0.73 -1.20 -18.38
C GLU A 15 -0.34 -0.40 -17.61
N LYS A 16 -0.84 -0.97 -16.51
CA LYS A 16 -1.90 -0.40 -15.70
C LYS A 16 -1.50 -0.23 -14.25
N THR A 17 -2.29 0.55 -13.52
CA THR A 17 -2.16 0.73 -12.08
C THR A 17 -2.72 -0.48 -11.33
N GLY A 18 -2.07 -0.88 -10.24
CA GLY A 18 -2.49 -2.04 -9.46
C GLY A 18 -1.51 -2.44 -8.38
N VAL A 19 -1.69 -3.64 -7.83
CA VAL A 19 -0.81 -4.26 -6.84
C VAL A 19 -0.26 -5.56 -7.43
N PHE A 20 1.03 -5.82 -7.24
CA PHE A 20 1.63 -7.12 -7.57
C PHE A 20 2.16 -7.82 -6.33
N TYR A 21 2.29 -9.14 -6.44
CA TYR A 21 2.65 -10.06 -5.37
C TYR A 21 3.68 -11.05 -5.88
N LEU A 22 4.76 -11.21 -5.14
CA LEU A 22 5.79 -12.22 -5.36
C LEU A 22 5.62 -13.35 -4.35
N TYR A 23 5.64 -14.59 -4.83
CA TYR A 23 5.47 -15.78 -4.00
C TYR A 23 6.69 -16.67 -4.07
N ASP A 24 7.03 -17.32 -2.95
CA ASP A 24 8.01 -18.41 -2.93
C ASP A 24 7.36 -19.77 -3.26
N TYR A 25 8.17 -20.83 -3.26
CA TYR A 25 7.73 -22.19 -3.56
C TYR A 25 6.71 -22.76 -2.57
N SER A 26 6.60 -22.18 -1.37
CA SER A 26 5.60 -22.56 -0.38
C SER A 26 4.26 -21.84 -0.58
N GLY A 27 4.18 -20.92 -1.55
CA GLY A 27 3.02 -20.08 -1.78
C GLY A 27 2.94 -18.89 -0.81
N GLN A 28 4.01 -18.57 -0.09
CA GLN A 28 4.06 -17.43 0.82
C GLN A 28 4.46 -16.16 0.05
N VAL A 29 3.79 -15.04 0.36
CA VAL A 29 4.12 -13.74 -0.23
C VAL A 29 5.47 -13.24 0.32
N THR A 30 6.49 -13.16 -0.53
CA THR A 30 7.82 -12.65 -0.15
C THR A 30 7.90 -11.14 -0.23
N PHE A 31 7.13 -10.55 -1.15
CA PHE A 31 7.07 -9.12 -1.41
C PHE A 31 5.76 -8.78 -2.13
N LEU A 32 5.18 -7.63 -1.83
CA LEU A 32 4.04 -7.07 -2.57
C LEU A 32 4.20 -5.56 -2.64
N SER A 33 3.65 -4.89 -3.65
CA SER A 33 3.68 -3.43 -3.73
C SER A 33 2.63 -2.92 -4.70
N SER A 34 2.06 -1.75 -4.43
CA SER A 34 1.32 -0.99 -5.43
C SER A 34 2.26 -0.34 -6.46
N ALA A 35 1.75 -0.11 -7.67
CA ALA A 35 2.45 0.58 -8.74
C ALA A 35 1.45 1.35 -9.63
N HIS A 36 1.85 2.53 -10.12
CA HIS A 36 1.11 3.23 -11.17
C HIS A 36 1.15 2.48 -12.51
N ASN A 37 2.22 1.73 -12.74
CA ASN A 37 2.40 0.89 -13.93
C ASN A 37 3.08 -0.42 -13.49
N LEU A 38 2.30 -1.50 -13.47
CA LEU A 38 2.71 -2.83 -13.01
C LEU A 38 3.90 -3.36 -13.82
N LEU A 39 3.82 -3.30 -15.15
CA LEU A 39 4.90 -3.75 -16.05
C LEU A 39 6.23 -3.02 -15.76
N ARG A 40 6.20 -1.69 -15.66
CA ARG A 40 7.39 -0.86 -15.42
C ARG A 40 8.02 -1.17 -14.07
N GLU A 41 7.22 -1.27 -13.01
CA GLU A 41 7.74 -1.51 -11.66
C GLU A 41 8.34 -2.91 -11.53
N VAL A 42 7.69 -3.93 -12.09
CA VAL A 42 8.22 -5.30 -12.09
C VAL A 42 9.49 -5.41 -12.94
N ARG A 43 9.56 -4.74 -14.10
CA ARG A 43 10.81 -4.65 -14.89
C ARG A 43 11.94 -4.01 -14.11
N ARG A 44 11.67 -3.07 -13.20
CA ARG A 44 12.69 -2.50 -12.30
C ARG A 44 13.29 -3.57 -11.39
N LEU A 45 12.48 -4.51 -10.89
CA LEU A 45 12.94 -5.61 -10.03
C LEU A 45 13.86 -6.60 -10.76
N GLN A 46 13.80 -6.68 -12.09
CA GLN A 46 14.73 -7.49 -12.88
C GLN A 46 16.16 -6.94 -12.86
N LYS A 47 16.35 -5.66 -12.53
CA LYS A 47 17.66 -5.03 -12.38
C LYS A 47 18.26 -5.36 -11.00
N LEU A 48 18.55 -6.64 -10.76
CA LEU A 48 18.94 -7.19 -9.46
C LEU A 48 20.08 -6.42 -8.77
N ASN A 49 21.08 -5.97 -9.53
CA ASN A 49 22.24 -5.25 -8.99
C ASN A 49 21.89 -3.84 -8.45
N ALA A 50 20.75 -3.29 -8.86
CA ALA A 50 20.26 -1.99 -8.38
C ALA A 50 19.36 -2.12 -7.13
N LEU A 51 19.14 -3.34 -6.63
CA LEU A 51 18.31 -3.59 -5.46
C LEU A 51 19.18 -3.65 -4.18
N PRO A 52 18.89 -2.84 -3.15
CA PRO A 52 19.22 -3.09 -1.74
C PRO A 52 18.98 -4.54 -1.33
N LYS A 53 19.86 -5.01 -0.44
CA LYS A 53 20.02 -6.41 -0.06
C LYS A 53 18.73 -7.09 0.41
N GLN A 54 17.88 -6.40 1.17
CA GLN A 54 16.64 -6.98 1.70
C GLN A 54 15.62 -7.26 0.60
N LEU A 55 15.35 -6.29 -0.28
CA LEU A 55 14.46 -6.51 -1.43
C LEU A 55 15.04 -7.56 -2.38
N LEU A 56 16.35 -7.52 -2.62
CA LEU A 56 17.01 -8.52 -3.46
C LEU A 56 16.77 -9.95 -2.95
N ARG A 57 16.83 -10.18 -1.64
CA ARG A 57 16.51 -11.50 -1.05
C ARG A 57 15.06 -11.92 -1.29
N SER A 58 14.10 -11.01 -1.11
CA SER A 58 12.68 -11.30 -1.37
C SER A 58 12.40 -11.60 -2.85
N VAL A 59 13.04 -10.86 -3.76
CA VAL A 59 12.94 -11.09 -5.20
C VAL A 59 13.56 -12.43 -5.57
N LEU A 60 14.81 -12.69 -5.16
CA LEU A 60 15.52 -13.93 -5.51
C LEU A 60 14.86 -15.20 -4.92
N SER A 61 14.16 -15.09 -3.79
CA SER A 61 13.44 -16.23 -3.19
C SER A 61 12.07 -16.49 -3.82
N SER A 62 11.59 -15.61 -4.71
CA SER A 62 10.30 -15.78 -5.36
C SER A 62 10.39 -16.57 -6.67
N CYS A 63 9.37 -17.39 -6.91
CA CYS A 63 9.19 -18.24 -8.09
C CYS A 63 7.89 -17.97 -8.85
N ASP A 64 6.95 -17.22 -8.26
CA ASP A 64 5.68 -16.86 -8.90
C ASP A 64 5.34 -15.38 -8.69
N LEU A 65 4.55 -14.84 -9.62
CA LEU A 65 4.12 -13.45 -9.69
C LEU A 65 2.64 -13.39 -10.03
N LYS A 66 1.87 -12.66 -9.21
CA LYS A 66 0.47 -12.32 -9.51
C LYS A 66 0.26 -10.82 -9.40
N PHE A 67 -0.83 -10.33 -9.98
CA PHE A 67 -1.21 -8.93 -9.89
C PHE A 67 -2.73 -8.77 -9.83
N GLU A 68 -3.15 -7.61 -9.34
CA GLU A 68 -4.53 -7.15 -9.32
C GLU A 68 -4.57 -5.71 -9.85
N GLU A 69 -5.31 -5.50 -10.93
CA GLU A 69 -5.51 -4.16 -11.49
C GLU A 69 -6.46 -3.35 -10.61
N THR A 70 -6.21 -2.05 -10.50
CA THR A 70 -7.08 -1.13 -9.77
C THR A 70 -7.35 0.11 -10.60
N PRO A 71 -8.53 0.73 -10.48
CA PRO A 71 -8.90 1.88 -11.31
C PRO A 71 -8.05 3.13 -11.05
N THR A 72 -7.46 3.26 -9.85
CA THR A 72 -6.68 4.44 -9.46
C THR A 72 -5.46 4.05 -8.61
N ALA A 73 -4.46 4.93 -8.56
CA ALA A 73 -3.27 4.74 -7.73
C ALA A 73 -3.59 4.72 -6.22
N PHE A 74 -4.62 5.48 -5.86
CA PHE A 74 -5.17 5.48 -4.52
C PHE A 74 -5.76 4.11 -4.16
N ALA A 75 -6.60 3.54 -5.04
CA ALA A 75 -7.14 2.19 -4.85
C ALA A 75 -6.03 1.13 -4.76
N ALA A 76 -4.97 1.23 -5.57
CA ALA A 76 -3.79 0.37 -5.46
C ALA A 76 -3.10 0.48 -4.09
N SER A 77 -2.91 1.71 -3.59
CA SER A 77 -2.27 1.95 -2.28
C SER A 77 -3.11 1.41 -1.14
N LEU A 78 -4.43 1.57 -1.22
CA LEU A 78 -5.36 1.04 -0.23
C LEU A 78 -5.36 -0.50 -0.22
N LEU A 79 -5.36 -1.11 -1.40
CA LEU A 79 -5.27 -2.56 -1.54
C LEU A 79 -3.94 -3.09 -1.00
N GLU A 80 -2.83 -2.42 -1.30
CA GLU A 80 -1.52 -2.77 -0.76
C GLU A 80 -1.52 -2.74 0.77
N ALA A 81 -1.99 -1.65 1.38
CA ALA A 81 -2.09 -1.52 2.83
C ALA A 81 -2.90 -2.67 3.45
N LYS A 82 -4.05 -3.00 2.86
CA LYS A 82 -4.89 -4.13 3.28
C LYS A 82 -4.18 -5.48 3.14
N MET A 83 -3.33 -5.64 2.13
CA MET A 83 -2.62 -6.91 1.91
C MET A 83 -1.38 -7.03 2.78
N LEU A 84 -0.70 -5.93 3.11
CA LEU A 84 0.39 -5.92 4.09
C LEU A 84 -0.09 -6.35 5.48
N THR A 85 -1.31 -5.98 5.89
CA THR A 85 -1.88 -6.46 7.17
C THR A 85 -2.28 -7.93 7.12
N LYS A 86 -2.74 -8.42 5.95
CA LYS A 86 -3.14 -9.82 5.76
C LYS A 86 -1.96 -10.78 5.62
N HIS A 87 -0.86 -10.33 5.03
CA HIS A 87 0.30 -11.17 4.71
C HIS A 87 1.51 -10.78 5.55
N LYS A 88 2.11 -11.73 6.27
CA LYS A 88 3.44 -11.55 6.88
C LYS A 88 4.52 -11.56 5.80
N VAL A 89 4.68 -10.44 5.10
CA VAL A 89 5.70 -10.29 4.06
C VAL A 89 7.10 -10.28 4.66
N ARG A 90 8.07 -10.88 3.96
CA ARG A 90 9.47 -10.90 4.42
C ARG A 90 10.15 -9.54 4.35
N PHE A 91 9.67 -8.68 3.45
CA PHE A 91 10.15 -7.33 3.28
C PHE A 91 8.96 -6.37 3.18
N ASP A 92 8.88 -5.43 4.12
CA ASP A 92 7.85 -4.39 4.13
C ASP A 92 8.26 -3.22 3.21
N PRO A 93 7.52 -2.97 2.12
CA PRO A 93 7.77 -1.87 1.19
C PRO A 93 7.67 -0.48 1.84
N SER A 94 6.99 -0.34 3.00
CA SER A 94 6.88 0.93 3.72
C SER A 94 8.27 1.50 4.09
N SER A 95 9.19 0.62 4.48
CA SER A 95 10.57 0.94 4.87
C SER A 95 11.45 1.35 3.70
N TRP A 96 11.18 0.78 2.52
CA TRP A 96 11.95 0.96 1.31
C TRP A 96 11.78 2.34 0.68
N HIS A 97 10.56 2.86 0.71
CA HIS A 97 10.25 4.00 -0.16
C HIS A 97 10.71 5.35 0.40
N GLN A 98 11.14 5.48 1.67
CA GLN A 98 11.40 6.80 2.33
C GLN A 98 10.38 7.88 1.95
N ARG A 99 9.14 7.47 1.70
CA ARG A 99 8.03 8.36 1.39
C ARG A 99 7.32 8.60 2.69
N THR A 100 6.97 9.85 2.98
CA THR A 100 6.12 10.20 4.12
C THR A 100 4.88 9.31 4.05
N ALA A 101 4.84 8.29 4.90
CA ALA A 101 3.75 7.34 4.96
C ALA A 101 2.56 8.10 5.52
N ASN A 102 1.59 8.39 4.65
CA ASN A 102 0.35 9.00 5.08
C ASN A 102 -0.63 7.89 5.41
N PHE A 103 -1.21 7.99 6.59
CA PHE A 103 -2.28 7.13 7.04
C PHE A 103 -3.54 7.97 7.10
N ILE A 104 -4.70 7.34 6.90
CA ILE A 104 -5.94 7.86 7.46
C ILE A 104 -6.18 7.10 8.76
N TYR A 105 -6.46 7.82 9.84
CA TYR A 105 -6.55 7.22 11.16
C TYR A 105 -7.56 7.93 12.04
N LEU A 106 -8.06 7.17 13.01
CA LEU A 106 -9.02 7.60 14.01
C LEU A 106 -8.29 7.83 15.33
N CYS A 107 -8.46 9.00 15.93
CA CYS A 107 -7.99 9.32 17.27
C CYS A 107 -9.18 9.67 18.17
N LYS A 108 -9.05 9.39 19.46
CA LYS A 108 -10.01 9.87 20.47
C LYS A 108 -9.72 11.35 20.80
N ASP A 109 -10.75 12.17 20.81
CA ASP A 109 -10.68 13.61 21.10
C ASP A 109 -11.77 13.96 22.14
N GLY A 110 -11.45 13.71 23.42
CA GLY A 110 -12.44 13.77 24.49
C GLY A 110 -13.44 12.60 24.43
N GLU A 111 -14.74 12.90 24.36
CA GLU A 111 -15.81 11.90 24.15
C GLU A 111 -16.08 11.62 22.66
N GLU A 112 -15.48 12.39 21.77
CA GLU A 112 -15.64 12.25 20.32
C GLU A 112 -14.48 11.47 19.69
N PHE A 113 -14.67 11.04 18.45
CA PHE A 113 -13.60 10.53 17.60
C PHE A 113 -13.28 11.52 16.49
N ARG A 114 -12.02 11.51 16.05
CA ARG A 114 -11.56 12.33 14.93
C ARG A 114 -10.88 11.44 13.91
N LEU A 115 -11.43 11.43 12.70
CA LEU A 115 -10.78 10.86 11.52
C LEU A 115 -9.89 11.92 10.89
N THR A 116 -8.60 11.63 10.76
CA THR A 116 -7.61 12.57 10.22
C THR A 116 -6.57 11.85 9.38
N THR A 117 -5.65 12.61 8.78
CA THR A 117 -4.66 12.07 7.86
C THR A 117 -3.26 12.61 8.13
N GLY A 118 -2.24 11.80 7.90
CA GLY A 118 -0.83 12.21 7.98
C GLY A 118 0.07 11.08 8.47
N PRO A 119 1.28 11.41 8.95
CA PRO A 119 2.11 10.46 9.68
C PRO A 119 1.35 9.87 10.87
N LEU A 120 1.63 8.61 11.20
CA LEU A 120 1.04 7.97 12.37
C LEU A 120 1.49 8.69 13.64
N VAL A 121 0.54 8.98 14.54
CA VAL A 121 0.79 9.62 15.84
C VAL A 121 0.46 8.64 16.97
N GLU A 122 0.92 8.91 18.19
CA GLU A 122 0.53 8.12 19.36
C GLU A 122 -0.96 8.30 19.68
N GLY A 123 -1.60 7.28 20.26
CA GLY A 123 -3.02 7.32 20.64
C GLY A 123 -4.01 7.10 19.50
N VAL A 124 -3.57 6.50 18.38
CA VAL A 124 -4.44 6.07 17.28
C VAL A 124 -5.26 4.85 17.68
N THR A 125 -6.58 4.95 17.54
CA THR A 125 -7.55 3.88 17.84
C THR A 125 -7.69 2.91 16.67
N ALA A 126 -7.67 3.43 15.45
CA ALA A 126 -7.78 2.66 14.21
C ALA A 126 -7.04 3.37 13.09
N LEU A 127 -6.47 2.63 12.13
CA LEU A 127 -5.70 3.19 11.02
C LEU A 127 -5.92 2.43 9.73
N LEU A 128 -5.67 3.11 8.62
CA LEU A 128 -5.63 2.56 7.28
C LEU A 128 -4.49 3.21 6.50
N GLY A 129 -3.61 2.39 5.94
CA GLY A 129 -2.42 2.82 5.23
C GLY A 129 -1.26 1.84 5.39
N PRO A 130 -0.07 2.17 4.88
CA PRO A 130 0.31 3.47 4.32
C PRO A 130 -0.30 3.76 2.94
N ILE A 131 -0.73 5.00 2.71
CA ILE A 131 -1.26 5.50 1.44
C ILE A 131 -0.17 6.35 0.76
N ARG A 132 0.20 5.97 -0.47
CA ARG A 132 1.35 6.52 -1.20
C ARG A 132 1.01 7.82 -1.93
N GLY A 133 0.54 8.83 -1.20
CA GLY A 133 0.27 10.16 -1.74
C GLY A 133 -0.47 11.05 -0.74
N GLY A 134 0.12 12.19 -0.38
CA GLY A 134 -0.55 13.15 0.52
C GLY A 134 -1.85 13.70 -0.07
N LYS A 135 -1.91 13.91 -1.39
CA LYS A 135 -3.15 14.31 -2.07
C LYS A 135 -4.21 13.22 -2.02
N ASP A 136 -3.81 11.96 -2.17
CA ASP A 136 -4.74 10.84 -2.21
C ASP A 136 -5.37 10.59 -0.83
N VAL A 137 -4.59 10.75 0.25
CA VAL A 137 -5.13 10.62 1.62
C VAL A 137 -6.13 11.74 1.93
N THR A 138 -5.84 12.97 1.49
CA THR A 138 -6.76 14.11 1.63
C THR A 138 -8.04 13.89 0.84
N LEU A 139 -7.94 13.40 -0.40
CA LEU A 139 -9.09 13.08 -1.24
C LEU A 139 -9.98 12.01 -0.61
N LEU A 140 -9.38 10.98 0.02
CA LEU A 140 -10.15 9.99 0.76
C LEU A 140 -10.91 10.62 1.92
N LEU A 141 -10.26 11.47 2.72
CA LEU A 141 -10.90 12.16 3.84
C LEU A 141 -12.08 13.02 3.34
N GLU A 142 -11.91 13.73 2.22
CA GLU A 142 -12.97 14.51 1.58
C GLU A 142 -14.14 13.63 1.12
N HIS A 143 -13.87 12.48 0.50
CA HIS A 143 -14.92 11.55 0.09
C HIS A 143 -15.69 10.98 1.29
N ILE A 144 -15.00 10.62 2.37
CA ILE A 144 -15.65 10.16 3.61
C ILE A 144 -16.49 11.28 4.21
N SER A 145 -15.93 12.49 4.29
CA SER A 145 -16.62 13.69 4.76
C SER A 145 -17.93 13.90 4.01
N ASN A 146 -17.91 13.83 2.68
CA ASN A 146 -19.08 13.97 1.84
C ASN A 146 -20.09 12.83 2.05
N ALA A 147 -19.62 11.58 2.19
CA ALA A 147 -20.48 10.42 2.42
C ALA A 147 -21.23 10.49 3.76
N VAL A 148 -20.61 11.06 4.80
CA VAL A 148 -21.26 11.29 6.11
C VAL A 148 -21.98 12.64 6.22
N GLY A 149 -22.02 13.44 5.14
CA GLY A 149 -22.72 14.73 5.11
C GLY A 149 -22.14 15.81 6.04
N ARG A 150 -20.88 15.67 6.47
CA ARG A 150 -20.19 16.63 7.34
C ARG A 150 -19.00 17.23 6.60
N LYS A 151 -18.53 18.41 7.02
CA LYS A 151 -17.37 19.06 6.42
C LYS A 151 -16.12 18.80 7.26
N ALA A 152 -15.09 18.22 6.66
CA ALA A 152 -13.78 18.08 7.28
C ALA A 152 -13.15 19.45 7.52
N THR A 153 -12.51 19.60 8.67
CA THR A 153 -11.71 20.78 9.01
C THR A 153 -10.23 20.52 8.70
N LYS A 154 -9.37 21.54 8.84
CA LYS A 154 -7.90 21.34 8.78
C LYS A 154 -7.39 20.27 9.76
N LYS A 155 -8.10 20.02 10.86
CA LYS A 155 -7.73 19.02 11.87
C LYS A 155 -8.23 17.62 11.54
N GLY A 156 -9.15 17.48 10.59
CA GLY A 156 -9.85 16.24 10.29
C GLY A 156 -11.37 16.36 10.41
N LEU A 157 -12.03 15.22 10.32
CA LEU A 157 -13.48 15.03 10.42
C LEU A 157 -13.84 14.53 11.82
N LYS A 158 -14.79 15.18 12.50
CA LYS A 158 -15.31 14.75 13.80
C LYS A 158 -16.44 13.72 13.62
N LEU A 159 -16.35 12.63 14.37
CA LEU A 159 -17.27 11.50 14.39
C LEU A 159 -17.79 11.30 15.81
N THR A 160 -19.08 10.99 15.92
CA THR A 160 -19.74 10.73 17.21
C THR A 160 -19.93 9.23 17.39
N PRO A 161 -19.79 8.66 18.61
CA PRO A 161 -19.82 7.21 18.83
C PRO A 161 -21.12 6.49 18.46
N GLU A 162 -22.19 7.23 18.19
CA GLU A 162 -23.50 6.72 17.78
C GLU A 162 -23.58 6.38 16.26
N GLU A 163 -22.47 6.57 15.52
CA GLU A 163 -22.30 6.34 14.08
C GLU A 163 -21.36 5.16 13.78
#